data_AF-A0A1H2N7N0-F1
#
_entry.id   AF-A0A1H2N7N0-F1
#
_cell.length_a   1.000
_cell.length_b   1.000
_cell.length_c   1.000
_cell.angle_alpha   90.00
_cell.angle_beta   90.00
_cell.angle_gamma   90.00
#
_symmetry.space_group_name_H-M   'P 1'
#
loop_
_entity.id
_entity.type
_entity.pdbx_description
1 polymer ?
#
loop_
_entity_poly.entity_id
_entity_poly.type
_entity_poly.pdbx_seq_one_letter_code
_entity_poly.pdbx_strand_id
1 'polypeptide(L)'
;MSFSPYGSPGPEDRRPEPAGQPLLPVSELPPRPVSPGARAGRAYGVLVRQESQVGSNQQTLGLTVLEFRLAEPGNPQPLDVLMRGRSLSGTVRDGDWIELAGPADATNRWNVATVQNLTTGSTVVVVGGRPNKVVTAVVLSLVGVLMLGVVLLMIGLFAVGSS
;
A
#
# COMPACT_ATOMS: atom_id res chain seq x y z
N MET A 1 -67.50 32.32 -2.96
CA MET A 1 -67.39 30.85 -3.15
C MET A 1 -66.06 30.43 -2.54
N SER A 2 -66.09 29.84 -1.33
CA SER A 2 -64.91 29.40 -0.59
C SER A 2 -64.83 27.88 -0.60
N PHE A 3 -63.74 27.31 -1.12
CA PHE A 3 -63.43 25.90 -1.02
C PHE A 3 -62.47 25.68 0.17
N SER A 4 -62.88 24.84 1.11
CA SER A 4 -62.03 24.16 2.12
C SER A 4 -61.42 22.88 1.49
N PRO A 5 -60.59 22.08 2.19
CA PRO A 5 -59.54 22.38 3.18
C PRO A 5 -58.20 21.71 2.81
N TYR A 6 -57.07 22.25 3.28
CA TYR A 6 -55.85 21.45 3.40
C TYR A 6 -55.99 20.55 4.63
N GLY A 7 -56.10 19.24 4.41
CA GLY A 7 -55.97 18.23 5.45
C GLY A 7 -54.53 18.17 5.94
N SER A 8 -54.29 18.45 7.21
CA SER A 8 -53.02 18.16 7.86
C SER A 8 -52.77 16.65 7.84
N PRO A 9 -51.60 16.16 7.39
CA PRO A 9 -51.25 14.76 7.58
C PRO A 9 -51.14 14.48 9.08
N GLY A 10 -51.95 13.53 9.56
CA GLY A 10 -51.94 13.10 10.95
C GLY A 10 -50.60 12.45 11.35
N PRO A 11 -50.25 12.45 12.64
CA PRO A 11 -49.00 11.90 13.16
C PRO A 11 -48.87 10.36 13.07
N GLU A 12 -49.79 9.68 12.39
CA GLU A 12 -49.97 8.22 12.43
C GLU A 12 -49.34 7.47 11.23
N ASP A 13 -48.80 8.18 10.22
CA ASP A 13 -48.19 7.55 9.04
C ASP A 13 -46.70 7.19 9.23
N ARG A 14 -46.25 7.04 10.48
CA ARG A 14 -44.94 6.46 10.81
C ARG A 14 -45.05 4.95 10.86
N ARG A 15 -45.12 4.33 9.68
CA ARG A 15 -44.84 2.90 9.55
C ARG A 15 -43.46 2.65 10.20
N PRO A 16 -43.32 1.76 11.20
CA PRO A 16 -42.01 1.44 11.74
C PRO A 16 -41.17 0.92 10.57
N GLU A 17 -40.05 1.60 10.27
CA GLU A 17 -39.08 1.07 9.32
C GLU A 17 -38.78 -0.36 9.73
N PRO A 18 -38.81 -1.34 8.80
CA PRO A 18 -38.35 -2.68 9.10
C PRO A 18 -36.93 -2.53 9.63
N ALA A 19 -36.72 -2.90 10.90
CA ALA A 19 -35.44 -2.79 11.58
C ALA A 19 -34.35 -3.25 10.61
N GLY A 20 -33.48 -2.32 10.21
CA GLY A 20 -32.42 -2.58 9.24
C GLY A 20 -31.75 -3.89 9.61
N GLN A 21 -31.60 -4.77 8.61
CA GLN A 21 -30.97 -6.07 8.79
C GLN A 21 -29.71 -5.91 9.67
N PRO A 22 -29.50 -6.76 10.68
CA PRO A 22 -28.28 -6.69 11.49
C PRO A 22 -27.08 -6.67 10.55
N LEU A 23 -26.28 -5.61 10.63
CA LEU A 23 -25.00 -5.55 9.94
C LEU A 23 -24.24 -6.82 10.34
N LEU A 24 -23.96 -7.69 9.38
CA LEU A 24 -23.23 -8.94 9.62
C LEU A 24 -21.99 -8.63 10.47
N PRO A 25 -21.64 -9.49 11.44
CA PRO A 25 -20.46 -9.27 12.27
C PRO A 25 -19.25 -9.04 11.38
N VAL A 26 -18.59 -7.90 11.58
CA VAL A 26 -17.36 -7.51 10.91
C VAL A 26 -16.32 -8.60 11.24
N SER A 27 -16.06 -9.53 10.32
CA SER A 27 -15.18 -10.68 10.59
C SER A 27 -13.84 -10.22 11.16
N GLU A 28 -13.48 -10.70 12.34
CA GLU A 28 -12.21 -10.37 13.01
C GLU A 28 -11.00 -11.04 12.36
N LEU A 29 -11.25 -11.98 11.43
CA LEU A 29 -10.23 -12.71 10.70
C LEU A 29 -10.18 -12.26 9.23
N PRO A 30 -8.99 -12.30 8.60
CA PRO A 30 -8.84 -12.00 7.19
C PRO A 30 -9.60 -13.02 6.33
N PRO A 31 -10.22 -12.58 5.22
CA PRO A 31 -10.98 -13.47 4.33
C PRO A 31 -10.10 -14.40 3.48
N ARG A 32 -8.78 -14.19 3.47
CA ARG A 32 -7.81 -15.01 2.76
C ARG A 32 -6.61 -15.32 3.66
N PRO A 33 -5.93 -16.46 3.43
CA PRO A 33 -4.71 -16.79 4.17
C PRO A 33 -3.66 -15.70 4.01
N VAL A 34 -2.96 -15.43 5.11
CA VAL A 34 -1.85 -14.49 5.17
C VAL A 34 -0.56 -15.24 4.87
N SER A 35 0.33 -14.66 4.07
CA SER A 35 1.63 -15.27 3.78
C SER A 35 2.47 -15.46 5.06
N PRO A 36 3.26 -16.54 5.16
CA PRO A 36 4.14 -16.75 6.32
C PRO A 36 5.08 -15.57 6.56
N GLY A 37 5.10 -15.05 7.79
CA GLY A 37 5.93 -13.91 8.18
C GLY A 37 5.43 -12.54 7.70
N ALA A 38 4.30 -12.49 6.97
CA ALA A 38 3.62 -11.25 6.66
C ALA A 38 2.69 -10.83 7.79
N ARG A 39 2.42 -9.53 7.87
CA ARG A 39 1.50 -8.91 8.82
C ARG A 39 0.18 -8.63 8.14
N ALA A 40 -0.94 -8.82 8.82
CA ALA A 40 -2.26 -8.56 8.25
C ALA A 40 -3.21 -7.88 9.22
N GLY A 41 -3.97 -6.92 8.71
CA GLY A 41 -4.93 -6.16 9.50
C GLY A 41 -5.88 -5.36 8.62
N ARG A 42 -6.75 -4.59 9.27
CA ARG A 42 -7.72 -3.74 8.60
C ARG A 42 -7.13 -2.37 8.33
N ALA A 43 -7.21 -1.93 7.07
CA ALA A 43 -6.85 -0.59 6.68
C ALA A 43 -7.85 0.42 7.24
N TYR A 44 -7.36 1.56 7.72
CA TYR A 44 -8.20 2.69 8.07
C TYR A 44 -7.43 4.02 7.93
N GLY A 45 -8.16 5.12 7.77
CA GLY A 45 -7.58 6.43 7.52
C GLY A 45 -6.89 6.49 6.16
N VAL A 46 -7.46 5.80 5.16
CA VAL A 46 -6.87 5.72 3.82
C VAL A 46 -6.88 7.09 3.15
N LEU A 47 -5.69 7.57 2.78
CA LEU A 47 -5.49 8.84 2.12
C LEU A 47 -4.60 8.67 0.88
N VAL A 48 -5.07 9.18 -0.25
CA VAL A 48 -4.26 9.31 -1.46
C VAL A 48 -4.03 10.80 -1.71
N ARG A 49 -2.77 11.20 -1.86
CA ARG A 49 -2.40 12.57 -2.22
C ARG A 49 -1.33 12.61 -3.30
N GLN A 50 -1.22 13.75 -3.96
CA GLN A 50 -0.13 14.05 -4.88
C GLN A 50 0.86 15.00 -4.21
N GLU A 51 2.15 14.72 -4.38
CA GLU A 51 3.25 15.53 -3.89
C GLU A 51 4.18 15.87 -5.04
N SER A 52 4.78 17.05 -4.99
CA SER A 52 5.88 17.40 -5.88
C SER A 52 7.20 17.26 -5.12
N GLN A 53 8.14 16.51 -5.67
CA GLN A 53 9.48 16.38 -5.13
C GLN A 53 10.49 16.96 -6.13
N VAL A 54 11.33 17.89 -5.66
CA VAL A 54 12.46 18.38 -6.46
C VAL A 54 13.55 17.30 -6.43
N GLY A 55 13.87 16.77 -7.61
CA GLY A 55 14.95 15.80 -7.81
C GLY A 55 16.32 16.46 -7.72
N SER A 56 17.37 15.64 -7.64
CA SER A 56 18.78 16.09 -7.60
C SER A 56 19.17 16.95 -8.81
N ASN A 57 18.51 16.77 -9.95
CA ASN A 57 18.78 17.49 -11.20
C ASN A 57 17.84 18.70 -11.40
N GLN A 58 17.28 19.27 -10.31
CA GLN A 58 16.26 20.32 -10.33
C GLN A 58 14.96 19.99 -11.08
N GLN A 59 14.78 18.73 -11.50
CA GLN A 59 13.54 18.28 -12.11
C GLN A 59 12.47 18.08 -11.04
N THR A 60 11.32 18.75 -11.18
CA THR A 60 10.15 18.50 -10.33
C THR A 60 9.46 17.22 -10.77
N LEU A 61 9.39 16.25 -9.87
CA LEU A 61 8.71 14.97 -10.09
C LEU A 61 7.39 14.95 -9.31
N GLY A 62 6.30 14.65 -10.01
CA GLY A 62 5.02 14.34 -9.39
C GLY A 62 5.06 12.93 -8.79
N LEU A 63 4.69 12.82 -7.52
CA LEU A 63 4.58 11.57 -6.77
C LEU A 63 3.15 11.40 -6.28
N THR A 64 2.63 10.18 -6.41
CA THR A 64 1.44 9.72 -5.72
C THR A 64 1.85 9.05 -4.41
N VAL A 65 1.18 9.45 -3.34
CA VAL A 65 1.38 8.92 -2.00
C VAL A 65 0.07 8.33 -1.51
N LEU A 66 0.10 7.05 -1.14
CA LEU A 66 -0.96 6.34 -0.45
C LEU A 66 -0.51 6.10 0.99
N GLU A 67 -1.30 6.57 1.94
CA GLU A 67 -1.09 6.39 3.37
C GLU A 67 -2.32 5.77 4.00
N PHE A 68 -2.09 4.87 4.95
CA PHE A 68 -3.15 4.30 5.77
C PHE A 68 -2.54 3.70 7.02
N ARG A 69 -3.39 3.34 7.97
CA ARG A 69 -3.01 2.60 9.16
C ARG A 69 -3.56 1.19 9.10
N LEU A 70 -2.81 0.25 9.65
CA LEU A 70 -3.20 -1.15 9.75
C LEU A 70 -3.52 -1.51 11.19
N ALA A 71 -4.78 -1.82 11.46
CA ALA A 71 -5.22 -2.37 12.75
C ALA A 71 -5.13 -3.91 12.67
N GLU A 72 -4.13 -4.48 13.33
CA GLU A 72 -3.96 -5.94 13.38
C GLU A 72 -4.68 -6.54 14.59
N PRO A 73 -5.26 -7.75 14.46
CA PRO A 73 -5.78 -8.48 15.60
C PRO A 73 -4.70 -8.72 16.65
N GLY A 74 -4.98 -8.38 17.90
CA GLY A 74 -4.06 -8.59 19.02
C GLY A 74 -2.91 -7.57 19.14
N ASN A 75 -2.77 -6.64 18.19
CA ASN A 75 -1.83 -5.53 18.31
C ASN A 75 -2.57 -4.25 18.75
N PRO A 76 -2.28 -3.69 19.94
CA PRO A 76 -2.93 -2.46 20.40
C PRO A 76 -2.45 -1.21 19.65
N GLN A 77 -1.29 -1.27 18.99
CA GLN A 77 -0.73 -0.15 18.23
C GLN A 77 -0.85 -0.40 16.72
N PRO A 78 -1.62 0.44 16.02
CA PRO A 78 -1.75 0.36 14.58
C PRO A 78 -0.43 0.64 13.86
N LEU A 79 -0.23 -0.01 12.71
CA LEU A 79 0.96 0.19 11.89
C LEU A 79 0.74 1.31 10.88
N ASP A 80 1.63 2.28 10.83
CA ASP A 80 1.59 3.31 9.78
C ASP A 80 2.20 2.75 8.48
N VAL A 81 1.45 2.84 7.39
CA VAL A 81 1.86 2.40 6.06
C VAL A 81 2.03 3.59 5.12
N LEU A 82 3.07 3.54 4.31
CA LEU A 82 3.37 4.53 3.28
C LEU A 82 3.77 3.83 2.00
N MET A 83 3.02 4.13 0.95
CA MET A 83 3.37 3.76 -0.41
C MET A 83 3.58 5.05 -1.20
N ARG A 84 4.78 5.20 -1.78
CA ARG A 84 5.16 6.41 -2.52
C ARG A 84 5.80 6.05 -3.84
N GLY A 85 5.22 6.53 -4.94
CA GLY A 85 5.73 6.34 -6.29
C GLY A 85 5.25 7.43 -7.24
N ARG A 86 5.59 7.33 -8.52
CA ARG A 86 5.12 8.21 -9.60
C ARG A 86 3.72 7.84 -10.09
N SER A 87 3.33 6.59 -9.90
CA SER A 87 1.99 6.09 -10.17
C SER A 87 1.59 5.05 -9.13
N LEU A 88 0.29 4.93 -8.91
CA LEU A 88 -0.36 3.96 -8.04
C LEU A 88 -1.30 3.11 -8.90
N SER A 89 -1.25 1.79 -8.72
CA SER A 89 -2.19 0.85 -9.33
C SER A 89 -2.85 0.00 -8.25
N GLY A 90 -4.15 -0.22 -8.39
CA GLY A 90 -4.99 -0.87 -7.39
C GLY A 90 -5.61 0.12 -6.40
N THR A 91 -6.42 -0.41 -5.48
CA THR A 91 -7.17 0.40 -4.50
C THR A 91 -7.12 -0.23 -3.12
N VAL A 92 -7.02 0.62 -2.11
CA VAL A 92 -7.23 0.30 -0.70
C VAL A 92 -8.41 1.13 -0.22
N ARG A 93 -9.31 0.55 0.55
CA ARG A 93 -10.42 1.25 1.20
C ARG A 93 -10.39 1.01 2.69
N ASP A 94 -11.01 1.92 3.44
CA ASP A 94 -11.20 1.70 4.88
C ASP A 94 -11.99 0.41 5.10
N GLY A 95 -11.52 -0.40 6.05
CA GLY A 95 -12.06 -1.72 6.36
C GLY A 95 -11.50 -2.87 5.55
N ASP A 96 -10.71 -2.62 4.49
CA ASP A 96 -10.06 -3.68 3.72
C ASP A 96 -9.02 -4.42 4.56
N TRP A 97 -8.97 -5.74 4.40
CA TRP A 97 -7.88 -6.54 4.91
C TRP A 97 -6.67 -6.41 4.02
N ILE A 98 -5.57 -5.92 4.57
CA ILE A 98 -4.31 -5.71 3.84
C ILE A 98 -3.22 -6.58 4.47
N GLU A 99 -2.44 -7.22 3.61
CA GLU A 99 -1.20 -7.89 3.98
C GLU A 99 0.01 -7.01 3.66
N LEU A 100 0.91 -6.90 4.63
CA LEU A 100 2.18 -6.19 4.57
C LEU A 100 3.33 -7.17 4.72
N ALA A 101 4.28 -7.09 3.80
CA ALA A 101 5.52 -7.85 3.87
C ALA A 101 6.71 -6.94 4.25
N GLY A 102 7.72 -7.54 4.88
CA GLY A 102 8.96 -6.88 5.24
C GLY A 102 8.89 -6.10 6.56
N PRO A 103 10.05 -5.61 7.03
CA PRO A 103 10.15 -4.87 8.29
C PRO A 103 9.75 -3.40 8.13
N ALA A 104 9.41 -2.76 9.26
CA ALA A 104 9.32 -1.31 9.34
C ALA A 104 10.68 -0.67 9.04
N ASP A 105 10.67 0.59 8.64
CA ASP A 105 11.88 1.39 8.57
C ASP A 105 12.32 1.91 9.95
N ALA A 106 13.42 2.69 9.97
CA ALA A 106 13.96 3.28 11.20
C ALA A 106 13.00 4.27 11.90
N THR A 107 11.91 4.69 11.25
CA THR A 107 10.88 5.57 11.80
C THR A 107 9.64 4.80 12.29
N ASN A 108 9.73 3.46 12.34
CA ASN A 108 8.62 2.57 12.67
C ASN A 108 7.45 2.66 11.66
N ARG A 109 7.76 3.01 10.40
CA ARG A 109 6.77 3.12 9.31
C ARG A 109 7.02 2.07 8.24
N TRP A 110 5.96 1.45 7.74
CA TRP A 110 6.04 0.51 6.61
C TRP A 110 6.11 1.28 5.29
N ASN A 111 7.33 1.62 4.89
CA ASN A 111 7.64 2.21 3.59
C ASN A 111 7.76 1.11 2.53
N VAL A 112 6.65 0.78 1.87
CA VAL A 112 6.55 -0.36 0.94
C VAL A 112 6.13 0.06 -0.46
N ALA A 113 6.57 -0.70 -1.46
CA ALA A 113 6.16 -0.47 -2.85
C ALA A 113 4.92 -1.29 -3.26
N THR A 114 4.64 -2.37 -2.52
CA THR A 114 3.60 -3.34 -2.85
C THR A 114 2.91 -3.82 -1.58
N VAL A 115 1.60 -3.96 -1.63
CA VAL A 115 0.78 -4.60 -0.59
C VAL A 115 -0.27 -5.50 -1.25
N GLN A 116 -0.77 -6.50 -0.53
CA GLN A 116 -1.84 -7.37 -1.03
C GLN A 116 -3.15 -7.02 -0.33
N ASN A 117 -4.20 -6.74 -1.10
CA ASN A 117 -5.54 -6.58 -0.56
C ASN A 117 -6.20 -7.96 -0.48
N LEU A 118 -6.35 -8.48 0.73
CA LEU A 118 -6.92 -9.78 1.01
C LEU A 118 -8.45 -9.77 0.84
N THR A 119 -9.12 -8.63 1.02
CA THR A 119 -10.57 -8.49 0.75
C THR A 119 -10.86 -8.75 -0.73
N THR A 120 -10.18 -8.03 -1.62
CA THR A 120 -10.43 -8.12 -3.07
C THR A 120 -9.61 -9.21 -3.75
N GLY A 121 -8.50 -9.63 -3.15
CA GLY A 121 -7.50 -10.49 -3.77
C GLY A 121 -6.57 -9.76 -4.74
N SER A 122 -6.59 -8.43 -4.81
CA SER A 122 -5.77 -7.65 -5.73
C SER A 122 -4.46 -7.18 -5.10
N THR A 123 -3.40 -7.11 -5.90
CA THR A 123 -2.15 -6.46 -5.51
C THR A 123 -2.24 -4.95 -5.74
N VAL A 124 -1.83 -4.16 -4.75
CA VAL A 124 -1.71 -2.71 -4.84
C VAL A 124 -0.23 -2.37 -4.92
N VAL A 125 0.15 -1.57 -5.92
CA VAL A 125 1.57 -1.31 -6.23
C VAL A 125 1.79 0.17 -6.58
N VAL A 126 2.90 0.71 -6.11
CA VAL A 126 3.42 2.00 -6.56
C VAL A 126 4.68 1.81 -7.39
N VAL A 127 4.78 2.53 -8.51
CA VAL A 127 5.91 2.43 -9.44
C VAL A 127 6.68 3.74 -9.46
N GLY A 128 8.01 3.68 -9.63
CA GLY A 128 8.86 4.87 -9.72
C GLY A 128 9.10 5.56 -8.37
N GLY A 129 8.90 4.86 -7.26
CA GLY A 129 9.28 5.30 -5.92
C GLY A 129 10.80 5.29 -5.70
N ARG A 130 11.24 5.75 -4.52
CA ARG A 130 12.66 5.69 -4.14
C ARG A 130 13.11 4.22 -4.14
N PRO A 131 14.21 3.88 -4.83
CA PRO A 131 14.68 2.51 -4.86
C PRO A 131 15.07 2.08 -3.45
N ASN A 132 14.66 0.87 -3.04
CA ASN A 132 15.02 0.31 -1.75
C ASN A 132 16.56 0.22 -1.68
N LYS A 133 17.16 0.81 -0.64
CA LYS A 133 18.61 0.85 -0.46
C LYS A 133 19.22 -0.55 -0.46
N VAL A 134 18.51 -1.54 0.07
CA VAL A 134 18.97 -2.94 0.10
C VAL A 134 19.02 -3.53 -1.30
N VAL A 135 17.93 -3.39 -2.08
CA VAL A 135 17.89 -3.88 -3.47
C VAL A 135 18.93 -3.19 -4.32
N THR A 136 19.10 -1.88 -4.14
CA THR A 136 20.10 -1.08 -4.85
C THR A 136 21.53 -1.54 -4.51
N ALA A 137 21.82 -1.79 -3.23
CA ALA A 137 23.13 -2.26 -2.78
C ALA A 137 23.43 -3.67 -3.31
N VAL A 138 22.44 -4.58 -3.31
CA VAL A 138 22.59 -5.93 -3.86
C VAL A 138 22.89 -5.87 -5.36
N VAL A 139 22.13 -5.08 -6.13
CA VAL A 139 22.36 -4.92 -7.57
C VAL A 139 23.74 -4.31 -7.85
N LEU A 140 24.14 -3.27 -7.12
CA LEU A 140 25.46 -2.66 -7.28
C LEU A 140 26.60 -3.64 -6.97
N SER A 141 26.46 -4.44 -5.91
CA SER A 141 27.43 -5.47 -5.56
C SER A 141 27.58 -6.51 -6.68
N LEU A 142 26.46 -6.98 -7.22
CA LEU A 142 26.44 -7.97 -8.31
C LEU A 142 27.10 -7.43 -9.59
N VAL A 143 26.82 -6.18 -9.96
CA VAL A 143 27.46 -5.50 -11.09
C VAL A 143 28.96 -5.31 -10.83
N GLY A 144 29.36 -4.95 -9.61
CA GLY A 144 30.76 -4.81 -9.23
C GLY A 144 31.53 -6.12 -9.36
N VAL A 145 30.96 -7.23 -8.90
CA VAL A 145 31.57 -8.57 -9.02
C VAL A 145 31.68 -9.00 -10.48
N LEU A 146 30.64 -8.76 -11.28
CA LEU A 146 30.67 -9.05 -12.72
C LEU A 146 31.79 -8.27 -13.43
N MET A 147 31.88 -6.97 -13.17
CA MET A 147 32.93 -6.11 -13.74
C MET A 147 34.33 -6.57 -13.33
N LEU A 148 34.52 -6.95 -12.06
CA LEU A 148 35.79 -7.49 -11.59
C LEU A 148 36.16 -8.79 -12.33
N GLY A 149 35.20 -9.69 -12.52
CA GLY A 149 35.39 -10.92 -13.30
C GLY A 149 35.80 -10.64 -14.75
N VAL A 150 35.16 -9.66 -15.41
CA VAL A 150 35.52 -9.24 -16.78
C VAL A 150 36.93 -8.67 -16.83
N VAL A 151 37.32 -7.83 -15.87
CA VAL A 151 38.68 -7.26 -15.81
C VAL A 151 39.72 -8.37 -15.62
N LEU A 152 39.48 -9.31 -14.70
CA LEU A 152 40.39 -10.44 -14.47
C LEU A 152 40.51 -11.34 -15.70
N LEU A 153 39.40 -11.59 -16.41
CA LEU A 153 39.39 -12.35 -17.66
C LEU A 153 40.20 -11.64 -18.74
N MET A 154 40.04 -10.33 -18.89
CA MET A 154 40.82 -9.54 -19.84
C MET A 154 42.32 -9.58 -19.51
N ILE A 155 42.70 -9.40 -18.24
CA ILE A 155 44.10 -9.52 -17.81
C ILE A 155 44.66 -10.91 -18.12
N GLY A 156 43.89 -11.96 -17.83
CA GLY A 156 44.27 -13.34 -18.15
C GLY A 156 44.48 -13.57 -19.65
N LEU A 157 43.56 -13.07 -20.48
CA LEU A 157 43.67 -13.17 -21.94
C LEU A 157 44.90 -12.41 -22.48
N PHE A 158 45.19 -11.22 -21.95
CA PHE A 158 46.37 -10.46 -22.32
C PHE A 158 47.68 -11.16 -21.89
N ALA A 159 47.73 -11.73 -20.70
CA ALA A 159 48.91 -12.45 -20.21
C ALA A 159 49.20 -13.74 -21.00
N VAL A 160 48.16 -14.47 -21.41
CA VAL A 160 48.30 -15.70 -22.20
C VAL A 160 48.61 -15.40 -23.67
N GLY A 161 48.06 -14.32 -24.24
CA GLY A 161 48.30 -13.94 -25.64
C GLY A 161 49.67 -13.28 -25.91
N SER A 162 50.39 -12.85 -24.87
CA SER A 162 51.74 -12.27 -24.99
C SER A 162 52.88 -13.29 -24.77
N SER A 163 52.55 -14.57 -24.60
CA SER A 163 53.50 -15.69 -24.42
C SER A 163 53.71 -16.44 -25.72
#